data_AF-A0A4P6U487-F1
#
_entry.id   AF-A0A4P6U487-F1
#
_cell.length_a   1.000
_cell.length_b   1.000
_cell.length_c   1.000
_cell.angle_alpha   90.00
_cell.angle_beta   90.00
_cell.angle_gamma   90.00
#
_symmetry.space_group_name_H-M   'P 1'
#
loop_
_entity.id
_entity.type
_entity.pdbx_description
1 polymer ?
#
loop_
_entity_poly.entity_id
_entity_poly.type
_entity_poly.pdbx_seq_one_letter_code
_entity_poly.pdbx_strand_id
1 'polypeptide(L)'
;MPTRTVAHALARWTDPDGTPRLATHGQTIDVDEATAAELDAIGATETTTEVVMTSVAAEGSREDKRARIAEALKAEPHLSNRRHAEEIGVDHKTVGSIRKALEEAGEIPHASAAAPMPAAEQARRPRMTATTEKWVAYAKDRGIDPTDAESYTKDQLIAAVNQLDEKEQQHHG
;
A
#
# COMPACT_ATOMS: atom_id res chain seq x y z
N MET A 1 33.43 -4.94 -11.51
CA MET A 1 34.50 -3.95 -11.38
C MET A 1 34.05 -2.99 -10.30
N PRO A 2 34.89 -2.69 -9.29
CA PRO A 2 34.52 -1.76 -8.23
C PRO A 2 34.38 -0.32 -8.75
N THR A 3 33.23 0.28 -8.49
CA THR A 3 32.97 1.70 -8.76
C THR A 3 33.56 2.56 -7.65
N ARG A 4 34.28 3.63 -7.99
CA ARG A 4 34.87 4.58 -7.02
C ARG A 4 34.52 6.02 -7.37
N THR A 5 34.28 6.85 -6.37
CA THR A 5 34.09 8.30 -6.54
C THR A 5 35.37 9.02 -6.16
N VAL A 6 35.87 9.87 -7.06
CA VAL A 6 37.09 10.64 -6.82
C VAL A 6 36.80 11.78 -5.83
N ALA A 7 37.40 11.72 -4.66
CA ALA A 7 37.19 12.67 -3.56
C ALA A 7 38.16 13.86 -3.55
N HIS A 8 39.24 13.77 -4.33
CA HIS A 8 40.25 14.82 -4.45
C HIS A 8 40.47 15.25 -5.90
N ALA A 9 40.81 16.53 -6.10
CA ALA A 9 40.64 17.27 -7.36
C ALA A 9 41.18 16.62 -8.65
N LEU A 10 42.14 15.69 -8.56
CA LEU A 10 42.71 15.02 -9.72
C LEU A 10 43.19 13.59 -9.36
N ALA A 11 42.55 12.56 -9.91
CA ALA A 11 43.01 11.18 -9.85
C ALA A 11 43.53 10.75 -11.22
N ARG A 12 44.79 10.30 -11.28
CA ARG A 12 45.40 9.74 -12.49
C ARG A 12 45.82 8.31 -12.22
N TRP A 13 45.40 7.39 -13.09
CA TRP A 13 45.78 5.98 -13.01
C TRP A 13 46.05 5.43 -14.42
N THR A 14 46.53 4.19 -14.47
CA THR A 14 46.77 3.46 -15.73
C THR A 14 45.97 2.17 -15.69
N ASP A 15 45.12 1.95 -16.68
CA ASP A 15 44.39 0.69 -16.82
C ASP A 15 45.38 -0.48 -17.03
N PRO A 16 44.98 -1.74 -16.76
CA PRO A 16 45.83 -2.92 -17.00
C PRO A 16 46.32 -3.04 -18.45
N ASP A 17 45.60 -2.47 -19.42
CA ASP A 17 46.00 -2.39 -20.84
C ASP A 17 47.03 -1.26 -21.12
N GLY A 18 47.54 -0.58 -20.10
CA GLY A 18 48.52 0.50 -20.21
C GLY A 18 47.93 1.86 -20.59
N THR A 19 46.60 1.99 -20.65
CA THR A 19 45.92 3.23 -21.05
C THR A 19 45.89 4.22 -19.89
N PRO A 20 46.45 5.45 -20.03
CA PRO A 20 46.40 6.44 -18.98
C PRO A 20 44.99 7.05 -18.87
N ARG A 21 44.49 7.15 -17.65
CA ARG A 21 43.19 7.73 -17.32
C ARG A 21 43.33 8.88 -16.34
N LEU A 22 42.38 9.82 -16.43
CA LEU A 22 42.30 11.00 -15.59
C LEU A 22 40.84 11.20 -15.20
N ALA A 23 40.59 11.41 -13.91
CA ALA A 23 39.29 11.79 -13.40
C ALA A 23 39.43 12.97 -12.44
N THR A 24 38.43 13.84 -12.45
CA THR A 24 38.33 15.01 -11.58
C THR A 24 37.40 14.74 -10.41
N HIS A 25 37.46 15.60 -9.39
CA HIS A 25 36.62 15.48 -8.20
C HIS A 25 35.14 15.28 -8.53
N GLY A 26 34.52 14.33 -7.84
CA GLY A 26 33.10 13.96 -7.98
C GLY A 26 32.82 13.04 -9.18
N GLN A 27 33.81 12.71 -10.01
CA GLN A 27 33.61 11.72 -11.06
C GLN A 27 33.62 10.30 -10.50
N THR A 28 32.65 9.53 -10.95
CA THR A 28 32.55 8.10 -10.72
C THR A 28 33.35 7.37 -11.79
N ILE A 29 34.29 6.53 -11.36
CA ILE A 29 35.17 5.74 -12.22
C ILE A 29 34.97 4.26 -11.94
N ASP A 30 34.96 3.46 -12.99
CA ASP A 30 35.01 2.01 -12.90
C ASP A 30 36.46 1.59 -13.09
N VAL A 31 37.02 0.94 -12.08
CA VAL A 31 38.43 0.51 -12.06
C VAL A 31 38.50 -0.95 -11.64
N ASP A 32 39.59 -1.63 -11.97
CA ASP A 32 39.80 -2.99 -11.48
C ASP A 32 40.12 -2.99 -9.97
N GLU A 33 40.09 -4.16 -9.34
CA GLU A 33 40.29 -4.30 -7.89
C GLU A 33 41.70 -3.89 -7.42
N ALA A 34 42.74 -4.13 -8.22
CA ALA A 34 44.10 -3.70 -7.92
C ALA A 34 44.22 -2.17 -7.95
N THR A 35 43.71 -1.54 -9.01
CA THR A 35 43.69 -0.08 -9.13
C THR A 35 42.84 0.58 -8.03
N ALA A 36 41.70 -0.02 -7.67
CA ALA A 36 40.85 0.46 -6.58
C ALA A 36 41.61 0.46 -5.24
N ALA A 37 42.37 -0.59 -4.95
CA ALA A 37 43.17 -0.69 -3.73
C ALA A 37 44.30 0.35 -3.70
N GLU A 38 44.96 0.62 -4.83
CA GLU A 38 45.98 1.67 -4.92
C GLU A 38 45.40 3.07 -4.68
N LEU A 39 44.22 3.37 -5.25
CA LEU A 39 43.52 4.65 -5.07
C LEU A 39 43.00 4.86 -3.64
N ASP A 40 42.57 3.78 -2.97
CA ASP A 40 42.14 3.80 -1.58
C ASP A 40 43.32 4.03 -0.62
N ALA A 41 44.46 3.37 -0.87
CA ALA A 41 45.67 3.50 -0.07
C ALA A 41 46.23 4.94 -0.03
N ILE A 42 46.03 5.71 -1.11
CA ILE A 42 46.43 7.13 -1.18
C ILE A 42 45.31 8.11 -0.79
N GLY A 43 44.14 7.60 -0.37
CA GLY A 43 42.98 8.42 0.00
C GLY A 43 42.39 9.24 -1.14
N ALA A 44 42.62 8.84 -2.41
CA ALA A 44 42.16 9.58 -3.58
C ALA A 44 40.68 9.33 -3.91
N THR A 45 40.10 8.27 -3.35
CA THR A 45 38.70 7.91 -3.56
C THR A 45 37.97 7.72 -2.24
N GLU A 46 36.73 8.15 -2.18
CA GLU A 46 35.83 7.75 -1.10
C GLU A 46 35.16 6.44 -1.51
N THR A 47 35.14 5.47 -0.59
CA THR A 47 34.39 4.23 -0.80
C THR A 47 32.90 4.57 -0.73
N THR A 48 32.32 4.91 -1.89
CA THR A 48 30.88 4.80 -2.07
C THR A 48 30.58 3.31 -2.10
N THR A 49 30.30 2.72 -0.93
CA THR A 49 29.62 1.43 -0.87
C THR A 49 28.25 1.66 -1.49
N GLU A 50 28.14 1.44 -2.80
CA GLU A 50 26.87 1.07 -3.38
C GLU A 50 26.50 -0.23 -2.68
N VAL A 51 25.59 -0.13 -1.72
CA VAL A 51 24.76 -1.26 -1.31
C VAL A 51 24.22 -1.78 -2.63
N VAL A 52 24.70 -2.94 -3.06
CA VAL A 52 24.10 -3.67 -4.16
C VAL A 52 22.69 -3.99 -3.68
N MET A 53 21.77 -3.06 -3.95
CA MET A 53 20.37 -3.35 -3.97
C MET A 53 20.23 -4.35 -5.10
N THR A 54 20.31 -5.63 -4.73
CA THR A 54 19.82 -6.74 -5.55
C THR A 54 18.51 -6.28 -6.13
N SER A 55 18.48 -6.10 -7.45
CA SER A 55 17.45 -5.41 -8.19
C SER A 55 16.06 -5.77 -7.68
N VAL A 56 15.49 -4.92 -6.81
CA VAL A 56 14.05 -4.75 -6.77
C VAL A 56 13.76 -4.03 -8.07
N ALA A 57 13.29 -4.80 -9.04
CA ALA A 57 12.80 -4.30 -10.31
C ALA A 57 11.97 -3.04 -10.05
N ALA A 58 12.35 -1.98 -10.75
CA ALA A 58 11.58 -0.76 -10.98
C ALA A 58 10.39 -0.58 -10.03
N GLU A 59 10.55 0.27 -9.00
CA GLU A 59 9.39 0.95 -8.44
C GLU A 59 8.63 1.62 -9.58
N GLY A 60 7.55 0.97 -10.04
CA GLY A 60 6.59 1.56 -10.96
C GLY A 60 6.53 1.02 -12.38
N SER A 61 7.03 -0.18 -12.70
CA SER A 61 6.53 -0.81 -13.93
C SER A 61 5.02 -1.07 -13.78
N ARG A 62 4.25 -0.79 -14.84
CA ARG A 62 2.79 -1.03 -14.85
C ARG A 62 2.47 -2.50 -14.55
N GLU A 63 3.40 -3.39 -14.86
CA GLU A 63 3.36 -4.82 -14.58
C GLU A 63 3.38 -5.10 -13.07
N ASP A 64 4.32 -4.53 -12.32
CA ASP A 64 4.43 -4.70 -10.86
C ASP A 64 3.19 -4.21 -10.12
N LYS A 65 2.64 -3.06 -10.55
CA LYS A 65 1.38 -2.54 -10.00
C LYS A 65 0.22 -3.48 -10.27
N ARG A 66 0.14 -4.06 -11.48
CA ARG A 66 -0.90 -5.04 -11.82
C ARG A 66 -0.75 -6.34 -11.02
N ALA A 67 0.48 -6.82 -10.83
CA ALA A 67 0.78 -8.01 -10.05
C ALA A 67 0.33 -7.82 -8.58
N ARG A 68 0.65 -6.68 -7.97
CA ARG A 68 0.20 -6.35 -6.60
C ARG A 68 -1.33 -6.30 -6.48
N ILE A 69 -2.01 -5.68 -7.45
CA ILE A 69 -3.48 -5.66 -7.48
C ILE A 69 -4.06 -7.06 -7.63
N ALA A 70 -3.48 -7.88 -8.51
CA ALA A 70 -3.94 -9.24 -8.73
C ALA A 70 -3.75 -10.12 -7.48
N GLU A 71 -2.62 -9.99 -6.79
CA GLU A 71 -2.34 -10.69 -5.54
C GLU A 71 -3.34 -10.29 -4.44
N ALA A 72 -3.57 -8.99 -4.24
CA ALA A 72 -4.53 -8.50 -3.27
C ALA A 72 -5.96 -8.97 -3.56
N LEU A 73 -6.37 -8.95 -4.84
CA LEU A 73 -7.69 -9.44 -5.26
C LEU A 73 -7.85 -10.96 -5.06
N LYS A 74 -6.78 -11.75 -5.20
CA LYS A 74 -6.79 -13.19 -4.92
C LYS A 74 -6.84 -13.48 -3.42
N ALA A 75 -6.14 -12.69 -2.62
CA ALA A 75 -6.14 -12.82 -1.16
C ALA A 75 -7.49 -12.46 -0.54
N GLU A 76 -8.07 -11.32 -0.95
CA GLU A 76 -9.31 -10.79 -0.38
C GLU A 76 -10.33 -10.39 -1.47
N PRO A 77 -10.89 -11.38 -2.20
CA PRO A 77 -11.81 -11.11 -3.32
C PRO A 77 -13.12 -10.43 -2.89
N HIS A 78 -13.48 -10.52 -1.61
CA HIS A 78 -14.72 -10.01 -1.05
C HIS A 78 -14.69 -8.50 -0.75
N LEU A 79 -13.50 -7.88 -0.68
CA LEU A 79 -13.39 -6.45 -0.44
C LEU A 79 -13.78 -5.63 -1.69
N SER A 80 -14.20 -4.37 -1.46
CA SER A 80 -14.56 -3.44 -2.54
C SER A 80 -13.33 -2.99 -3.33
N ASN A 81 -13.50 -2.70 -4.62
CA ASN A 81 -12.47 -2.11 -5.48
C ASN A 81 -11.86 -0.82 -4.90
N ARG A 82 -12.66 -0.04 -4.16
CA ARG A 82 -12.17 1.19 -3.52
C ARG A 82 -11.16 0.91 -2.41
N ARG A 83 -11.45 -0.09 -1.57
CA ARG A 83 -10.57 -0.46 -0.45
C ARG A 83 -9.22 -0.99 -0.93
N HIS A 84 -9.26 -1.88 -1.94
CA HIS A 84 -8.05 -2.36 -2.63
C HIS A 84 -7.26 -1.23 -3.29
N ALA A 85 -7.96 -0.25 -3.85
CA ALA A 85 -7.34 0.92 -4.47
C ALA A 85 -6.66 1.84 -3.46
N GLU A 86 -7.27 2.06 -2.29
CA GLU A 86 -6.70 2.84 -1.19
C GLU A 86 -5.45 2.18 -0.61
N GLU A 87 -5.49 0.86 -0.39
CA GLU A 87 -4.37 0.10 0.17
C GLU A 87 -3.14 0.09 -0.76
N ILE A 88 -3.37 -0.02 -2.07
CA ILE A 88 -2.31 -0.12 -3.08
C ILE A 88 -1.91 1.26 -3.64
N GLY A 89 -2.70 2.31 -3.38
CA GLY A 89 -2.47 3.66 -3.90
C GLY A 89 -2.73 3.79 -5.41
N VAL A 90 -3.75 3.11 -5.93
CA VAL A 90 -4.14 3.12 -7.37
C VAL A 90 -5.57 3.60 -7.55
N ASP A 91 -6.01 3.86 -8.78
CA ASP A 91 -7.42 4.17 -9.04
C ASP A 91 -8.28 2.90 -9.04
N HIS A 92 -9.45 3.00 -8.40
CA HIS A 92 -10.43 1.92 -8.30
C HIS A 92 -10.94 1.39 -9.65
N LYS A 93 -10.87 2.15 -10.75
CA LYS A 93 -11.19 1.63 -12.09
C LYS A 93 -10.11 0.67 -12.59
N THR A 94 -8.84 0.93 -12.25
CA THR A 94 -7.73 0.04 -12.58
C THR A 94 -7.90 -1.31 -11.88
N VAL A 95 -8.26 -1.27 -10.59
CA VAL A 95 -8.60 -2.48 -9.82
C VAL A 95 -9.80 -3.19 -10.42
N GLY A 96 -10.85 -2.46 -10.81
CA GLY A 96 -12.04 -3.03 -11.45
C GLY A 96 -11.75 -3.75 -12.77
N SER A 97 -10.89 -3.19 -13.63
CA SER A 97 -10.48 -3.84 -14.87
C SER A 97 -9.70 -5.13 -14.64
N ILE A 98 -8.79 -5.14 -13.64
CA ILE A 98 -7.99 -6.33 -13.30
C ILE A 98 -8.89 -7.40 -12.66
N ARG A 99 -9.79 -7.00 -11.75
CA ARG A 99 -10.80 -7.90 -11.16
C ARG A 99 -11.61 -8.59 -12.25
N LYS A 100 -12.13 -7.82 -13.22
CA LYS A 100 -12.89 -8.39 -14.31
C LYS A 100 -12.07 -9.43 -15.09
N ALA A 101 -10.82 -9.13 -15.42
CA ALA A 101 -9.95 -10.08 -16.11
C ALA A 101 -9.69 -11.36 -15.29
N LEU A 102 -9.50 -11.26 -13.98
CA LEU A 102 -9.32 -12.40 -13.09
C LEU A 102 -10.60 -13.22 -12.91
N GLU A 103 -11.76 -12.56 -12.83
CA GLU A 103 -13.07 -13.21 -12.80
C GLU A 103 -13.35 -13.96 -14.11
N GLU A 104 -13.06 -13.34 -15.27
CA GLU A 104 -13.20 -13.97 -16.59
C GLU A 104 -12.24 -15.16 -16.77
N ALA A 105 -11.05 -15.09 -16.18
CA ALA A 105 -10.09 -16.20 -16.14
C ALA A 105 -10.43 -17.29 -15.11
N GLY A 106 -11.41 -17.05 -14.24
CA GLY A 106 -11.78 -17.96 -13.15
C GLY A 106 -10.76 -18.02 -12.01
N GLU A 107 -9.84 -17.05 -11.92
CA GLU A 107 -8.83 -16.99 -10.86
C GLU A 107 -9.38 -16.47 -9.53
N ILE A 108 -10.49 -15.72 -9.57
CA ILE A 108 -11.22 -15.24 -8.39
C ILE A 108 -12.72 -15.46 -8.60
N PRO A 109 -13.51 -15.68 -7.53
CA PRO A 109 -14.96 -15.83 -7.65
C PRO A 109 -15.58 -14.55 -8.22
N HIS A 110 -16.57 -14.68 -9.11
CA HIS A 110 -17.35 -13.55 -9.56
C HIS A 110 -17.94 -12.83 -8.36
N ALA A 111 -17.76 -11.51 -8.25
CA ALA A 111 -18.35 -10.73 -7.17
C ALA A 111 -19.89 -10.87 -7.09
N SER A 112 -20.54 -11.29 -8.19
CA SER A 112 -21.97 -11.60 -8.24
C SER A 112 -22.35 -13.00 -7.75
N ALA A 113 -21.40 -13.93 -7.67
CA ALA A 113 -21.59 -15.33 -7.28
C ALA A 113 -20.87 -15.71 -5.98
N ALA A 114 -19.99 -14.85 -5.47
CA ALA A 114 -19.50 -14.93 -4.10
C ALA A 114 -20.72 -14.82 -3.19
N ALA A 115 -21.09 -15.94 -2.56
CA ALA A 115 -22.05 -15.95 -1.47
C ALA A 115 -21.70 -14.78 -0.55
N PRO A 116 -22.66 -13.93 -0.16
CA PRO A 116 -22.36 -12.81 0.70
C PRO A 116 -21.69 -13.41 1.94
N MET A 117 -20.39 -13.14 2.11
CA MET A 117 -19.81 -13.20 3.45
C MET A 117 -20.74 -12.34 4.31
N PRO A 118 -21.11 -12.78 5.53
CA PRO A 118 -21.90 -11.93 6.40
C PRO A 118 -21.14 -10.62 6.44
N ALA A 119 -21.79 -9.56 5.97
CA ALA A 119 -21.22 -8.24 6.14
C ALA A 119 -20.77 -8.20 7.60
N ALA A 120 -19.58 -7.64 7.86
CA ALA A 120 -19.43 -6.91 9.11
C ALA A 120 -20.50 -5.81 8.99
N GLU A 121 -21.71 -6.20 9.36
CA GLU A 121 -22.95 -5.53 9.10
C GLU A 121 -22.92 -4.42 10.12
N GLN A 122 -22.29 -3.29 9.76
CA GLN A 122 -22.81 -2.02 10.24
C GLN A 122 -24.26 -2.05 9.81
N ALA A 123 -25.13 -2.51 10.72
CA ALA A 123 -26.51 -2.76 10.44
C ALA A 123 -27.04 -1.51 9.76
N ARG A 124 -27.48 -1.64 8.50
CA ARG A 124 -27.95 -0.46 7.78
C ARG A 124 -29.05 0.16 8.62
N ARG A 125 -28.90 1.45 8.94
CA ARG A 125 -29.85 2.16 9.79
C ARG A 125 -31.28 1.79 9.38
N PRO A 126 -32.08 1.20 10.29
CA PRO A 126 -33.43 0.77 9.95
C PRO A 126 -34.23 1.94 9.36
N ARG A 127 -35.11 1.64 8.41
CA ARG A 127 -36.04 2.65 7.89
C ARG A 127 -36.90 3.18 9.04
N MET A 128 -37.34 4.43 8.96
CA MET A 128 -38.22 5.01 10.00
C MET A 128 -39.54 4.24 10.16
N THR A 129 -39.96 3.45 9.17
CA THR A 129 -41.13 2.57 9.25
C THR A 129 -40.84 1.20 9.87
N ALA A 130 -39.59 0.89 10.20
CA ALA A 130 -39.23 -0.38 10.83
C ALA A 130 -39.83 -0.52 12.24
N THR A 131 -39.99 -1.77 12.70
CA THR A 131 -40.53 -2.09 14.02
C THR A 131 -39.59 -1.66 15.14
N THR A 132 -40.12 -1.46 16.34
CA THR A 132 -39.32 -1.14 17.54
C THR A 132 -38.24 -2.19 17.78
N GLU A 133 -38.56 -3.48 17.62
CA GLU A 133 -37.59 -4.58 17.76
C GLU A 133 -36.36 -4.42 16.85
N LYS A 134 -36.54 -3.97 15.60
CA LYS A 134 -35.42 -3.68 14.70
C LYS A 134 -34.60 -2.47 15.16
N TRP A 135 -35.24 -1.46 15.73
CA TRP A 135 -34.55 -0.31 16.31
C TRP A 135 -33.80 -0.66 17.59
N VAL A 136 -34.32 -1.57 18.42
CA VAL A 136 -33.65 -2.09 19.62
C VAL A 136 -32.38 -2.88 19.24
N ALA A 137 -32.49 -3.79 18.28
CA ALA A 137 -31.34 -4.56 17.79
C ALA A 137 -30.26 -3.63 17.22
N TYR A 138 -30.66 -2.60 16.46
CA TYR A 138 -29.75 -1.61 15.91
C TYR A 138 -29.09 -0.72 16.97
N ALA A 139 -29.84 -0.31 17.99
CA ALA A 139 -29.33 0.47 19.10
C ALA A 139 -28.26 -0.31 19.90
N LYS A 140 -28.51 -1.60 20.17
CA LYS A 140 -27.54 -2.49 20.83
C LYS A 140 -26.24 -2.62 20.04
N ASP A 141 -26.34 -2.79 18.71
CA ASP A 141 -25.18 -2.86 17.81
C ASP A 141 -24.36 -1.55 17.80
N ARG A 142 -25.04 -0.39 17.91
CA ARG A 142 -24.41 0.93 18.02
C ARG A 142 -23.90 1.28 19.43
N GLY A 143 -23.95 0.34 20.37
CA GLY A 143 -23.38 0.51 21.72
C GLY A 143 -24.30 1.22 22.71
N ILE A 144 -25.60 1.32 22.44
CA ILE A 144 -26.60 1.67 23.45
C ILE A 144 -26.77 0.46 24.38
N ASP A 145 -26.79 0.70 25.69
CA ASP A 145 -26.98 -0.38 26.67
C ASP A 145 -28.26 -1.18 26.36
N PRO A 146 -28.21 -2.52 26.39
CA PRO A 146 -29.36 -3.34 26.03
C PRO A 146 -30.58 -3.10 26.93
N THR A 147 -30.37 -2.75 28.20
CA THR A 147 -31.43 -2.48 29.19
C THR A 147 -32.16 -1.19 28.88
N ASP A 148 -31.40 -0.16 28.49
CA ASP A 148 -31.93 1.12 28.02
C ASP A 148 -32.66 0.95 26.67
N ALA A 149 -32.05 0.21 25.74
CA ALA A 149 -32.60 -0.01 24.41
C ALA A 149 -33.97 -0.70 24.47
N GLU A 150 -34.15 -1.69 25.35
CA GLU A 150 -35.43 -2.40 25.52
C GLU A 150 -36.51 -1.58 26.24
N SER A 151 -36.10 -0.56 27.00
CA SER A 151 -36.99 0.34 27.74
C SER A 151 -37.44 1.55 26.91
N TYR A 152 -36.70 1.89 25.85
CA TYR A 152 -36.97 3.06 25.02
C TYR A 152 -38.09 2.82 24.02
N THR A 153 -38.91 3.84 23.86
CA THR A 153 -39.82 3.93 22.72
C THR A 153 -39.01 4.09 21.43
N LYS A 154 -39.61 3.73 20.30
CA LYS A 154 -38.98 3.85 18.98
C LYS A 154 -38.44 5.26 18.70
N ASP A 155 -39.14 6.30 19.12
CA ASP A 155 -38.70 7.69 18.93
C ASP A 155 -37.45 8.02 19.76
N GLN A 156 -37.41 7.55 21.01
CA GLN A 156 -36.25 7.67 21.89
C GLN A 156 -35.03 6.89 21.35
N LEU A 157 -35.25 5.70 20.77
CA LEU A 157 -34.19 4.91 20.11
C LEU A 157 -33.61 5.66 18.90
N ILE A 158 -34.47 6.28 18.08
CA ILE A 158 -34.05 7.07 16.91
C ILE A 158 -33.23 8.29 17.36
N ALA A 159 -33.66 8.99 18.41
CA ALA A 159 -32.97 10.14 18.97
C ALA A 159 -31.61 9.76 19.58
N ALA A 160 -31.54 8.67 20.35
CA ALA A 160 -30.30 8.20 20.96
C ALA A 160 -29.26 7.80 19.91
N VAL A 161 -29.67 7.09 18.86
CA VAL A 161 -28.81 6.74 17.73
C VAL A 161 -28.29 7.98 17.00
N ASN A 162 -29.14 8.99 16.76
CA ASN A 162 -28.70 10.24 16.13
C ASN A 162 -27.62 10.95 16.95
N GLN A 163 -27.81 11.05 18.28
CA GLN A 163 -26.83 11.68 19.16
C GLN A 163 -25.48 10.96 19.17
N LEU A 164 -25.46 9.63 19.03
CA LEU A 164 -24.22 8.86 18.90
C LEU A 164 -23.52 9.18 17.59
N ASP A 165 -24.25 9.18 16.47
CA ASP A 165 -23.69 9.47 15.15
C ASP A 165 -23.13 10.91 15.07
N GLU A 166 -23.81 11.89 15.69
CA GLU A 166 -23.35 13.28 15.81
C GLU A 166 -22.08 13.43 16.67
N LYS A 167 -21.89 12.58 17.68
CA LYS A 167 -20.68 12.56 18.52
C LYS A 167 -19.50 11.93 17.78
N GLU A 168 -19.73 10.87 17.00
CA GLU A 168 -18.70 10.22 16.18
C GLU A 168 -18.17 11.17 15.09
N GLN A 169 -19.04 11.97 14.48
CA GLN A 169 -18.67 12.96 13.47
C GLN A 169 -17.82 14.13 14.03
N GLN A 170 -17.99 14.48 15.30
CA GLN A 170 -17.21 15.55 15.96
C GLN A 170 -15.78 15.13 16.33
N HIS A 171 -15.49 13.83 16.35
CA HIS A 171 -14.19 13.31 16.74
C HIS A 171 -13.26 12.98 15.55
N HIS A 172 -13.73 13.22 14.31
CA HIS A 172 -13.05 12.89 13.06
C HIS A 172 -12.74 14.11 12.16
N GLY A 173 -12.86 15.33 12.70
CA GLY A 173 -12.46 16.59 12.04
C GLY A 173 -11.22 17.18 12.68
#